data_AF-A0A170V2U8-F1
#
_entry.id   AF-A0A170V2U8-F1
#
_cell.length_a   1.000
_cell.length_b   1.000
_cell.length_c   1.000
_cell.angle_alpha   90.00
_cell.angle_beta   90.00
_cell.angle_gamma   90.00
#
_symmetry.space_group_name_H-M   'P 1'
#
loop_
_entity.id
_entity.type
_entity.pdbx_description
1 polymer ?
#
loop_
_entity_poly.entity_id
_entity_poly.type
_entity_poly.pdbx_seq_one_letter_code
_entity_poly.pdbx_strand_id
1 'polypeptide(L)'
;FVSMSEPGRDAEDLAGHCAYNLPAVALTLGPKHWDLLKPAYETLAADRQWKVRRIVASSIHELAVIVGEEVATQDLVPVFNGFIKDLDEVRIAALKHLAHFLKLLRPAGRNSFLPRLTEFLMTDYEWNWRFRQELAQQLLQV
;
A
#
# COMPACT_ATOMS: atom_id res chain seq x y z
N PHE A 1 -7.88 35.31 -20.80
CA PHE A 1 -6.82 34.30 -20.69
C PHE A 1 -7.44 33.05 -20.09
N VAL A 2 -7.87 32.12 -20.95
CA VAL A 2 -8.34 30.80 -20.52
C VAL A 2 -7.08 29.98 -20.25
N SER A 3 -6.79 29.71 -18.98
CA SER A 3 -5.75 28.76 -18.60
C SER A 3 -6.22 27.39 -19.07
N MET A 4 -5.64 26.88 -20.16
CA MET A 4 -5.76 25.46 -20.49
C MET A 4 -5.06 24.72 -19.36
N SER A 5 -5.82 24.03 -18.51
CA SER A 5 -5.27 23.08 -17.56
C SER A 5 -4.50 22.04 -18.35
N GLU A 6 -3.27 21.75 -17.93
CA GLU A 6 -2.48 20.69 -18.54
C GLU A 6 -3.25 19.37 -18.34
N PRO A 7 -3.64 18.65 -19.41
CA PRO A 7 -4.51 17.49 -19.28
C PRO A 7 -3.92 16.35 -18.44
N GLY A 8 -2.60 16.37 -18.18
CA GLY A 8 -1.96 15.48 -17.22
C GLY A 8 -2.33 15.81 -15.78
N ARG A 9 -2.37 17.08 -15.40
CA ARG A 9 -2.53 17.52 -14.00
C ARG A 9 -3.91 17.17 -13.42
N ASP A 10 -4.95 17.32 -14.22
CA ASP A 10 -6.33 17.00 -13.80
C ASP A 10 -6.53 15.49 -13.60
N ALA A 11 -5.88 14.66 -14.42
CA ALA A 11 -5.92 13.19 -14.28
C ALA A 11 -5.11 12.69 -13.08
N GLU A 12 -3.99 13.34 -12.79
CA GLU A 12 -3.14 13.07 -11.61
C GLU A 12 -3.88 13.37 -10.31
N ASP A 13 -4.57 14.52 -10.25
CA ASP A 13 -5.39 14.89 -9.09
C ASP A 13 -6.57 13.91 -8.90
N LEU A 14 -7.19 13.46 -9.99
CA LEU A 14 -8.26 12.45 -9.95
C LEU A 14 -7.76 11.10 -9.40
N ALA A 15 -6.61 10.59 -9.87
CA ALA A 15 -6.05 9.33 -9.39
C ALA A 15 -5.74 9.37 -7.89
N GLY A 16 -5.20 10.51 -7.41
CA GLY A 16 -4.98 10.74 -5.98
C GLY A 16 -6.28 10.68 -5.18
N HIS A 17 -7.35 11.33 -5.66
CA HIS A 17 -8.67 11.27 -5.01
C HIS A 17 -9.28 9.86 -5.02
N CYS A 18 -9.13 9.11 -6.11
CA CYS A 18 -9.57 7.73 -6.19
C CYS A 18 -8.83 6.84 -5.20
N ALA A 19 -7.50 6.94 -5.12
CA ALA A 19 -6.69 6.20 -4.15
C ALA A 19 -7.08 6.53 -2.70
N TYR A 20 -7.30 7.81 -2.38
CA TYR A 20 -7.67 8.25 -1.04
C TYR A 20 -9.04 7.71 -0.60
N ASN A 21 -10.02 7.68 -1.51
CA ASN A 21 -11.37 7.22 -1.21
C ASN A 21 -11.57 5.71 -1.38
N LEU A 22 -10.61 4.98 -1.95
CA LEU A 22 -10.72 3.56 -2.25
C LEU A 22 -11.14 2.71 -1.03
N PRO A 23 -10.57 2.89 0.19
CA PRO A 23 -11.02 2.13 1.35
C PRO A 23 -12.48 2.38 1.73
N ALA A 24 -12.96 3.62 1.62
CA ALA A 24 -14.35 3.96 1.92
C ALA A 24 -15.33 3.34 0.91
N VAL A 25 -14.95 3.31 -0.38
CA VAL A 25 -15.74 2.63 -1.41
C VAL A 25 -15.74 1.13 -1.19
N ALA A 26 -14.58 0.53 -0.88
CA ALA A 26 -14.47 -0.88 -0.54
C ALA A 26 -15.33 -1.25 0.68
N LEU A 27 -15.33 -0.42 1.72
CA LEU A 27 -16.17 -0.61 2.90
C LEU A 27 -17.66 -0.56 2.55
N THR A 28 -18.06 0.36 1.67
CA THR A 28 -19.46 0.54 1.26
C THR A 28 -19.97 -0.63 0.42
N LEU A 29 -19.16 -1.11 -0.53
CA LEU A 29 -19.52 -2.26 -1.37
C LEU A 29 -19.39 -3.59 -0.62
N GLY A 30 -18.50 -3.65 0.37
CA GLY A 30 -18.20 -4.83 1.16
C GLY A 30 -17.35 -5.86 0.42
N PRO A 31 -16.81 -6.86 1.16
CA PRO A 31 -15.85 -7.84 0.65
C PRO A 31 -16.38 -8.68 -0.53
N LYS A 32 -17.71 -8.91 -0.58
CA LYS A 32 -18.35 -9.73 -1.62
C LYS A 32 -18.25 -9.12 -3.02
N HIS A 33 -17.98 -7.82 -3.11
CA HIS A 33 -17.90 -7.09 -4.38
C HIS A 33 -16.47 -6.61 -4.67
N TRP A 34 -15.46 -7.18 -4.01
CA TRP A 34 -14.06 -6.82 -4.23
C TRP A 34 -13.64 -6.95 -5.69
N ASP A 35 -14.16 -7.94 -6.41
CA ASP A 35 -13.86 -8.15 -7.85
C ASP A 35 -14.19 -6.92 -8.71
N LEU A 36 -15.15 -6.09 -8.30
CA LEU A 36 -15.49 -4.84 -9.01
C LEU A 36 -14.46 -3.73 -8.77
N LEU A 37 -13.79 -3.75 -7.62
CA LEU A 37 -12.80 -2.74 -7.23
C LEU A 37 -11.36 -3.16 -7.53
N LYS A 38 -11.08 -4.46 -7.59
CA LYS A 38 -9.75 -5.02 -7.81
C LYS A 38 -9.03 -4.40 -9.01
N PRO A 39 -9.65 -4.23 -10.20
CA PRO A 39 -8.95 -3.61 -11.33
C PRO A 39 -8.54 -2.16 -11.06
N ALA A 40 -9.38 -1.40 -10.36
CA ALA A 40 -9.08 -0.02 -9.96
C ALA A 40 -7.96 0.02 -8.90
N TYR A 41 -8.01 -0.87 -7.91
CA TYR A 41 -6.96 -1.03 -6.92
C TYR A 41 -5.60 -1.34 -7.57
N GLU A 42 -5.54 -2.32 -8.49
CA GLU A 42 -4.32 -2.69 -9.21
C GLU A 42 -3.80 -1.53 -10.06
N THR A 43 -4.70 -0.80 -10.73
CA THR A 43 -4.34 0.40 -11.52
C THR A 43 -3.71 1.48 -10.65
N LEU A 44 -4.31 1.78 -9.50
CA LEU A 44 -3.82 2.81 -8.57
C LEU A 44 -2.53 2.38 -7.87
N ALA A 45 -2.39 1.10 -7.55
CA ALA A 45 -1.18 0.54 -6.96
C ALA A 45 0.01 0.55 -7.92
N ALA A 46 -0.24 0.47 -9.23
CA ALA A 46 0.76 0.53 -10.29
C ALA A 46 0.84 1.92 -10.97
N ASP A 47 0.22 2.95 -10.38
CA ASP A 47 0.16 4.28 -10.98
C ASP A 47 1.58 4.85 -11.20
N ARG A 48 1.77 5.60 -12.30
CA ARG A 48 3.07 6.19 -12.64
C ARG A 48 3.54 7.18 -11.56
N GLN A 49 2.61 7.83 -10.87
CA GLN A 49 2.90 8.76 -9.81
C GLN A 49 3.11 8.05 -8.48
N TRP A 50 4.32 8.18 -7.93
CA TRP A 50 4.63 7.61 -6.61
C TRP A 50 3.72 8.16 -5.50
N LYS A 51 3.18 9.38 -5.65
CA LYS A 51 2.25 9.97 -4.67
C LYS A 51 0.95 9.17 -4.58
N VAL A 52 0.42 8.69 -5.70
CA VAL A 52 -0.78 7.85 -5.76
C VAL A 52 -0.47 6.49 -5.13
N ARG A 53 0.63 5.85 -5.54
CA ARG A 53 1.07 4.57 -4.95
C ARG A 53 1.28 4.65 -3.44
N ARG A 54 1.86 5.76 -2.94
CA ARG A 54 2.03 6.03 -1.52
C ARG A 54 0.70 6.10 -0.77
N ILE A 55 -0.33 6.70 -1.36
CA ILE A 55 -1.68 6.75 -0.76
C ILE A 55 -2.22 5.32 -0.62
N VAL A 56 -2.16 4.52 -1.69
CA VAL A 56 -2.61 3.11 -1.66
C VAL A 56 -1.82 2.30 -0.63
N ALA A 57 -0.50 2.46 -0.58
CA ALA A 57 0.36 1.80 0.40
C ALA A 57 0.00 2.17 1.85
N SER A 58 -0.39 3.42 2.09
CA SER A 58 -0.80 3.89 3.42
C SER A 58 -2.10 3.23 3.88
N SER A 59 -3.01 2.86 2.98
CA SER A 59 -4.33 2.31 3.32
C SER A 59 -4.48 0.80 3.08
N ILE A 60 -3.42 0.10 2.65
CA ILE A 60 -3.51 -1.34 2.29
C ILE A 60 -3.92 -2.23 3.47
N HIS A 61 -3.56 -1.85 4.69
CA HIS A 61 -3.96 -2.56 5.91
C HIS A 61 -5.46 -2.39 6.20
N GLU A 62 -6.05 -1.23 5.92
CA GLU A 62 -7.50 -1.03 6.03
C GLU A 62 -8.26 -1.86 4.99
N LEU A 63 -7.73 -1.91 3.75
CA LEU A 63 -8.29 -2.78 2.71
C LEU A 63 -8.26 -4.24 3.16
N ALA A 64 -7.17 -4.70 3.78
CA ALA A 64 -7.07 -6.07 4.32
C ALA A 64 -8.14 -6.37 5.39
N VAL A 65 -8.46 -5.40 6.26
CA VAL A 65 -9.57 -5.54 7.23
C VAL A 65 -10.90 -5.72 6.49
N ILE A 66 -11.15 -4.93 5.45
CA ILE A 66 -12.41 -4.92 4.72
C ILE A 66 -12.61 -6.19 3.90
N VAL A 67 -11.59 -6.62 3.15
CA VAL A 67 -11.69 -7.74 2.20
C VAL A 67 -11.56 -9.11 2.89
N GLY A 68 -10.96 -9.13 4.08
CA GLY A 68 -10.73 -10.34 4.86
C GLY A 68 -9.47 -11.13 4.43
N GLU A 69 -9.11 -12.11 5.25
CA GLU A 69 -7.82 -12.81 5.20
C GLU A 69 -7.52 -13.49 3.85
N GLU A 70 -8.51 -14.19 3.26
CA GLU A 70 -8.31 -14.93 2.00
C GLU A 70 -7.97 -13.99 0.85
N VAL A 71 -8.81 -12.97 0.65
CA VAL A 71 -8.62 -11.97 -0.41
C VAL A 71 -7.38 -11.14 -0.15
N ALA A 72 -7.11 -10.76 1.11
CA ALA A 72 -5.89 -10.04 1.46
C ALA A 72 -4.63 -10.85 1.09
N THR A 73 -4.64 -12.15 1.37
CA THR A 73 -3.53 -13.06 1.05
C THR A 73 -3.36 -13.21 -0.46
N GLN A 74 -4.45 -13.35 -1.22
CA GLN A 74 -4.40 -13.57 -2.66
C GLN A 74 -4.04 -12.30 -3.45
N ASP A 75 -4.65 -11.17 -3.10
CA ASP A 75 -4.66 -9.98 -3.95
C ASP A 75 -3.85 -8.81 -3.37
N LEU A 76 -3.80 -8.65 -2.04
CA LEU A 76 -3.09 -7.51 -1.43
C LEU A 76 -1.61 -7.81 -1.19
N VAL A 77 -1.26 -9.05 -0.80
CA VAL A 77 0.14 -9.46 -0.58
C VAL A 77 1.04 -9.24 -1.79
N PRO A 78 0.66 -9.60 -3.04
CA PRO A 78 1.48 -9.32 -4.22
C PRO A 78 1.76 -7.83 -4.42
N VAL A 79 0.79 -6.97 -4.15
CA VAL A 79 0.93 -5.51 -4.26
C VAL A 79 1.78 -4.95 -3.13
N PHE A 80 1.57 -5.38 -1.88
CA PHE A 80 2.44 -5.00 -0.75
C PHE A 80 3.90 -5.36 -1.03
N ASN A 81 4.12 -6.53 -1.61
CA ASN A 81 5.44 -6.99 -2.05
C ASN A 81 6.07 -6.12 -3.14
N GLY A 82 5.25 -5.47 -3.98
CA GLY A 82 5.69 -4.43 -4.90
C GLY A 82 6.08 -3.15 -4.18
N PHE A 83 5.27 -2.69 -3.22
CA PHE A 83 5.55 -1.48 -2.42
C PHE A 83 6.86 -1.57 -1.63
N ILE A 84 7.24 -2.75 -1.13
CA ILE A 84 8.54 -2.94 -0.44
C ILE A 84 9.74 -2.61 -1.35
N LYS A 85 9.57 -2.73 -2.67
CA LYS A 85 10.62 -2.52 -3.69
C LYS A 85 10.51 -1.18 -4.41
N ASP A 86 9.59 -0.33 -3.98
CA ASP A 86 9.29 0.95 -4.61
C ASP A 86 10.24 2.05 -4.08
N LEU A 87 9.95 3.33 -4.36
CA LEU A 87 10.66 4.46 -3.80
C LEU A 87 10.53 4.51 -2.27
N ASP A 88 11.52 5.10 -1.59
CA ASP A 88 11.54 5.23 -0.13
C ASP A 88 10.23 5.86 0.41
N GLU A 89 9.63 6.83 -0.30
CA GLU A 89 8.37 7.47 0.12
C GLU A 89 7.16 6.50 0.13
N VAL A 90 7.15 5.51 -0.75
CA VAL A 90 6.11 4.47 -0.81
C VAL A 90 6.42 3.37 0.20
N ARG A 91 7.70 2.97 0.29
CA ARG A 91 8.16 1.95 1.24
C ARG A 91 7.87 2.31 2.68
N ILE A 92 8.14 3.55 3.09
CA ILE A 92 7.85 4.01 4.46
C ILE A 92 6.35 4.03 4.77
N ALA A 93 5.50 4.29 3.76
CA ALA A 93 4.05 4.25 3.94
C ALA A 93 3.55 2.83 4.19
N ALA A 94 4.07 1.84 3.46
CA ALA A 94 3.77 0.43 3.73
C ALA A 94 4.34 -0.01 5.09
N LEU A 95 5.56 0.41 5.43
CA LEU A 95 6.25 0.02 6.65
C LEU A 95 5.48 0.45 7.91
N LYS A 96 4.96 1.67 7.95
CA LYS A 96 4.20 2.22 9.11
C LYS A 96 2.99 1.38 9.57
N HIS A 97 2.52 0.48 8.71
CA HIS A 97 1.37 -0.38 8.99
C HIS A 97 1.68 -1.87 8.82
N LEU A 98 2.97 -2.22 8.74
CA LEU A 98 3.45 -3.58 8.52
C LEU A 98 2.86 -4.56 9.55
N ALA A 99 2.95 -4.26 10.85
CA ALA A 99 2.52 -5.19 11.88
C ALA A 99 1.00 -5.44 11.82
N HIS A 100 0.22 -4.39 11.60
CA HIS A 100 -1.22 -4.50 11.44
C HIS A 100 -1.58 -5.34 10.21
N PHE A 101 -0.95 -5.07 9.06
CA PHE A 101 -1.18 -5.83 7.84
C PHE A 101 -0.83 -7.31 8.02
N LEU A 102 0.34 -7.65 8.59
CA LEU A 102 0.75 -9.03 8.81
C LEU A 102 -0.22 -9.80 9.72
N LYS A 103 -0.79 -9.15 10.74
CA LYS A 103 -1.79 -9.76 11.64
C LYS A 103 -3.09 -10.15 10.95
N LEU A 104 -3.40 -9.56 9.81
CA LEU A 104 -4.60 -9.82 9.01
C LEU A 104 -4.39 -10.96 7.99
N LEU A 105 -3.15 -11.46 7.85
CA LEU A 105 -2.80 -12.53 6.93
C LEU A 105 -2.77 -13.89 7.63
N ARG A 106 -2.89 -14.96 6.83
CA ARG A 106 -2.72 -16.35 7.29
C ARG A 106 -1.39 -16.56 7.98
N PRO A 107 -1.34 -17.22 9.15
CA PRO A 107 -0.09 -17.50 9.85
C PRO A 107 0.96 -18.19 8.98
N ALA A 108 0.54 -19.14 8.13
CA ALA A 108 1.44 -19.85 7.22
C ALA A 108 2.14 -18.93 6.21
N GLY A 109 1.49 -17.83 5.80
CA GLY A 109 2.04 -16.88 4.84
C GLY A 109 2.97 -15.82 5.46
N ARG A 110 2.86 -15.55 6.77
CA ARG A 110 3.63 -14.48 7.43
C ARG A 110 5.13 -14.69 7.39
N ASN A 111 5.58 -15.94 7.52
CA ASN A 111 7.02 -16.26 7.50
C ASN A 111 7.69 -15.92 6.16
N SER A 112 6.91 -15.84 5.06
CA SER A 112 7.42 -15.41 3.76
C SER A 112 7.87 -13.94 3.73
N PHE A 113 7.45 -13.13 4.72
CA PHE A 113 7.88 -11.75 4.87
C PHE A 113 9.22 -11.60 5.59
N LEU A 114 9.66 -12.60 6.38
CA LEU A 114 10.91 -12.48 7.15
C LEU A 114 12.13 -12.13 6.29
N PRO A 115 12.37 -12.78 5.12
CA PRO A 115 13.48 -12.39 4.25
C PRO A 115 13.33 -10.96 3.73
N ARG A 116 12.09 -10.52 3.51
CA ARG A 116 11.74 -9.21 2.94
C ARG A 116 11.89 -8.06 3.94
N LEU A 117 11.88 -8.33 5.25
CA LEU A 117 12.11 -7.28 6.26
C LEU A 117 13.47 -6.59 6.09
N THR A 118 14.46 -7.33 5.57
CA THR A 118 15.79 -6.76 5.28
C THR A 118 15.76 -5.78 4.12
N GLU A 119 14.76 -5.84 3.22
CA GLU A 119 14.59 -4.88 2.14
C GLU A 119 14.35 -3.47 2.69
N PHE A 120 13.69 -3.30 3.85
CA PHE A 120 13.53 -1.99 4.50
C PHE A 120 14.83 -1.40 5.08
N LEU A 121 15.89 -2.20 5.20
CA LEU A 121 17.20 -1.75 5.67
C LEU A 121 18.09 -1.24 4.54
N MET A 122 17.75 -1.57 3.28
CA MET A 122 18.49 -1.20 2.09
C MET A 122 17.83 0.01 1.43
N THR A 123 18.37 1.19 1.64
CA THR A 123 17.75 2.46 1.23
C THR A 123 18.74 3.32 0.46
N ASP A 124 18.25 4.21 -0.42
CA ASP A 124 19.09 4.96 -1.35
C ASP A 124 20.00 6.01 -0.67
N TYR A 125 19.67 6.41 0.57
CA TYR A 125 20.48 7.32 1.38
C TYR A 125 21.11 6.63 2.60
N GLU A 126 22.36 6.99 2.91
CA GLU A 126 23.11 6.39 4.02
C GLU A 126 22.52 6.72 5.41
N TRP A 127 21.69 7.76 5.52
CA TRP A 127 21.13 8.29 6.78
C TRP A 127 19.69 7.83 7.07
N ASN A 128 19.38 6.55 6.83
CA ASN A 128 18.03 6.01 6.96
C ASN A 128 17.69 5.45 8.36
N TRP A 129 18.08 6.19 9.39
CA TRP A 129 17.74 5.86 10.79
C TRP A 129 16.21 5.77 11.00
N ARG A 130 15.42 6.56 10.26
CA ARG A 130 13.95 6.56 10.35
C ARG A 130 13.36 5.22 9.90
N PHE A 131 13.85 4.65 8.81
CA PHE A 131 13.42 3.32 8.35
C PHE A 131 13.76 2.24 9.38
N ARG A 132 14.97 2.28 9.93
CA ARG A 132 15.41 1.33 10.96
C ARG A 132 14.58 1.44 12.23
N GLN A 133 14.31 2.68 12.68
CA GLN A 133 13.47 2.95 13.83
C GLN A 133 12.04 2.49 13.60
N GLU A 134 11.43 2.84 12.46
CA GLU A 134 10.07 2.44 12.14
C GLU A 134 9.96 0.92 12.06
N LEU A 135 10.89 0.25 11.37
CA LEU A 135 10.92 -1.22 11.32
C LEU A 135 11.00 -1.82 12.73
N ALA A 136 11.87 -1.31 13.60
CA ALA A 136 11.96 -1.76 14.98
C ALA A 136 10.63 -1.57 15.73
N GLN A 137 9.97 -0.43 15.57
CA GLN A 137 8.66 -0.15 16.18
C GLN A 137 7.56 -1.10 15.69
N GLN A 138 7.59 -1.46 14.41
CA GLN A 138 6.64 -2.41 13.83
C GLN A 138 6.91 -3.83 14.34
N LEU A 139 8.17 -4.26 14.42
CA LEU A 139 8.52 -5.60 14.88
C LEU A 139 8.14 -5.85 16.36
N LEU A 140 8.12 -4.81 17.19
CA LEU A 140 7.60 -4.89 18.57
C LEU A 140 6.09 -5.20 18.62
N GLN A 141 5.38 -4.98 17.52
CA GLN A 141 3.94 -5.13 17.45
C GLN A 141 3.49 -6.39 16.71
N VAL A 142 4.34 -7.11 15.98
CA VAL A 142 3.95 -8.28 15.16
C VAL A 142 3.50 -9.45 16.01
#